data_AF-A0A608QIJ2-F1
#
_entry.id   AF-A0A608QIJ2-F1
#
_cell.length_a   1.000
_cell.length_b   1.000
_cell.length_c   1.000
_cell.angle_alpha   90.00
_cell.angle_beta   90.00
_cell.angle_gamma   90.00
#
_symmetry.space_group_name_H-M   'P 1'
#
loop_
_entity.id
_entity.type
_entity.pdbx_description
1 polymer ?
#
loop_
_entity_poly.entity_id
_entity_poly.type
_entity_poly.pdbx_seq_one_letter_code
_entity_poly.pdbx_strand_id
1 'polypeptide(L)' 'MSSYVRGAAMHCQNPQFWRFLTSKTGKNVSNSSEASVILREFCGISSRKELAKNYAARSMYVQLINEFNLFINGKGR' A
#
# COMPACT_ATOMS: atom_id res chain seq x y z
N MET A 1 11.64 13.66 -5.05
CA MET A 1 11.04 12.37 -4.66
C MET A 1 9.96 12.02 -5.68
N SER A 2 9.90 10.80 -6.22
CA SER A 2 8.79 10.44 -7.10
C SER A 2 7.47 10.44 -6.31
N SER A 3 6.38 10.86 -6.96
CA SER A 3 5.03 10.94 -6.37
C SER A 3 4.61 9.62 -5.70
N TYR A 4 4.98 8.48 -6.29
CA TYR A 4 4.69 7.14 -5.78
C TYR A 4 5.41 6.80 -4.46
N VAL A 5 6.68 7.20 -4.29
CA VAL A 5 7.43 6.94 -3.05
C VAL A 5 6.77 7.68 -1.88
N ARG A 6 6.41 8.94 -2.12
CA ARG A 6 5.74 9.78 -1.10
C ARG A 6 4.33 9.29 -0.83
N GLY A 7 3.57 8.96 -1.88
CA GLY A 7 2.23 8.38 -1.74
C GLY A 7 2.24 7.11 -0.92
N ALA A 8 3.12 6.15 -1.24
CA ALA A 8 3.25 4.90 -0.50
C ALA A 8 3.55 5.14 0.99
N ALA A 9 4.42 6.09 1.32
CA ALA A 9 4.68 6.45 2.71
C ALA A 9 3.45 7.04 3.41
N MET A 10 2.70 7.92 2.75
CA MET A 10 1.47 8.50 3.32
C MET A 10 0.38 7.45 3.54
N HIS A 11 0.18 6.53 2.59
CA HIS A 11 -0.77 5.42 2.79
C HIS A 11 -0.36 4.50 3.93
N CYS A 12 0.94 4.19 4.08
CA CYS A 12 1.43 3.43 5.23
C CYS A 12 1.21 4.14 6.58
N GLN A 13 0.94 5.44 6.62
CA GLN A 13 0.59 6.15 7.86
C GLN A 13 -0.93 6.19 8.11
N ASN A 14 -1.75 5.73 7.17
CA ASN A 14 -3.20 5.80 7.25
C ASN A 14 -3.78 4.53 7.93
N PRO A 15 -4.47 4.63 9.08
CA PRO A 15 -5.08 3.48 9.74
C PRO A 15 -6.14 2.76 8.89
N GLN A 16 -6.84 3.47 8.00
CA GLN A 16 -7.77 2.87 7.05
C GLN A 16 -7.05 1.92 6.09
N PHE A 17 -5.85 2.30 5.66
CA PHE A 17 -5.01 1.46 4.82
C PHE A 17 -4.54 0.22 5.57
N TRP A 18 -4.23 0.34 6.86
CA TRP A 18 -3.90 -0.83 7.69
C TRP A 18 -5.07 -1.81 7.76
N ARG A 19 -6.29 -1.32 8.00
CA ARG A 19 -7.51 -2.16 7.99
C ARG A 19 -7.72 -2.86 6.65
N PHE A 20 -7.49 -2.17 5.54
CA PHE A 20 -7.53 -2.77 4.21
C PHE A 20 -6.48 -3.87 4.05
N LEU A 21 -5.21 -3.61 4.43
CA LEU A 21 -4.15 -4.60 4.37
C LEU A 21 -4.46 -5.82 5.25
N THR A 22 -4.99 -5.61 6.46
CA THR A 22 -5.43 -6.69 7.34
C THR A 22 -6.54 -7.50 6.69
N SER A 23 -7.54 -6.84 6.10
CA SER A 23 -8.63 -7.53 5.40
C SER A 23 -8.16 -8.31 4.17
N LYS A 24 -7.14 -7.81 3.46
CA LYS A 24 -6.63 -8.42 2.22
C LYS A 24 -5.65 -9.56 2.48
N THR A 25 -4.84 -9.46 3.53
CA THR A 25 -3.77 -10.44 3.84
C THR A 25 -4.11 -11.39 4.98
N GLY A 26 -5.11 -11.07 5.79
CA GLY A 26 -5.35 -11.74 7.08
C GLY A 26 -4.29 -11.44 8.15
N LYS A 27 -3.22 -10.70 7.83
CA LYS A 27 -2.19 -10.30 8.80
C LYS A 27 -2.66 -9.08 9.58
N ASN A 28 -2.54 -9.09 10.90
CA ASN A 28 -2.90 -7.92 11.69
C ASN A 28 -1.88 -6.79 11.50
N VAL A 29 -2.29 -5.70 10.83
CA VAL A 29 -1.47 -4.50 10.63
C VAL A 29 -1.87 -3.44 11.66
N SER A 30 -0.95 -3.13 12.56
CA SER A 30 -1.15 -2.23 13.70
C SER A 30 -0.35 -0.92 13.60
N ASN A 31 0.64 -0.88 12.72
CA ASN A 31 1.56 0.25 12.61
C ASN A 31 2.08 0.47 11.18
N SER A 32 2.69 1.63 10.98
CA SER A 32 3.20 2.03 9.65
C SER A 32 4.39 1.20 9.16
N SER A 33 5.16 0.59 10.07
CA SER A 33 6.28 -0.28 9.72
C SER A 33 5.77 -1.56 9.08
N GLU A 34 4.82 -2.24 9.73
CA GLU A 34 4.15 -3.44 9.21
C GLU A 34 3.46 -3.17 7.87
N ALA A 35 2.71 -2.08 7.77
CA ALA A 35 2.08 -1.67 6.51
C ALA A 35 3.09 -1.50 5.38
N SER A 36 4.28 -0.97 5.70
CA SER A 36 5.35 -0.79 4.72
C SER A 36 6.03 -2.09 4.31
N VAL A 37 6.10 -3.09 5.20
CA VAL A 37 6.61 -4.43 4.88
C VAL A 37 5.64 -5.10 3.92
N ILE A 38 4.36 -5.14 4.25
CA ILE A 38 3.34 -5.78 3.42
C ILE A 38 3.23 -5.12 2.06
N LEU A 39 3.25 -3.78 2.00
CA LEU A 39 3.26 -3.07 0.71
C LEU A 39 4.45 -3.46 -0.16
N ARG A 40 5.63 -3.62 0.45
CA ARG A 40 6.86 -4.03 -0.24
C ARG A 40 6.77 -5.48 -0.74
N GLU A 41 6.24 -6.39 0.07
CA GLU A 41 5.95 -7.77 -0.32
C GLU A 41 5.01 -7.81 -1.54
N PHE A 42 3.91 -7.04 -1.52
CA PHE A 42 2.96 -6.96 -2.64
C PHE A 42 3.58 -6.38 -3.92
N CYS A 43 4.40 -5.35 -3.78
CA CYS A 43 5.01 -4.68 -4.92
C CYS A 43 6.27 -5.42 -5.43
N GLY A 44 6.72 -6.48 -4.73
CA GLY A 44 7.93 -7.23 -5.08
C GLY A 44 9.21 -6.39 -4.99
N ILE A 45 9.29 -5.48 -4.02
CA ILE A 45 10.43 -4.54 -3.87
C ILE A 45 10.99 -4.59 -2.45
N SER A 46 12.29 -4.34 -2.31
CA SER A 46 12.93 -4.25 -1.00
C SER A 46 12.84 -2.84 -0.41
N SER A 47 12.73 -1.81 -1.26
CA SER A 47 12.64 -0.41 -0.85
C SER A 47 11.59 0.36 -1.63
N ARG A 48 10.81 1.22 -0.94
CA ARG A 48 9.85 2.14 -1.55
C ARG A 48 10.48 2.98 -2.67
N LYS A 49 11.78 3.31 -2.57
CA LYS A 49 12.53 4.05 -3.61
C LYS A 49 12.47 3.35 -4.98
N GLU A 50 12.32 2.03 -5.01
CA GLU A 50 12.20 1.25 -6.24
C GLU A 50 10.90 1.54 -6.98
N LEU A 51 9.83 1.97 -6.31
CA LEU A 51 8.64 2.51 -6.98
C LEU A 51 8.98 3.70 -7.89
N ALA A 52 10.11 4.38 -7.69
CA ALA A 52 10.55 5.45 -8.57
C ALA A 52 11.25 4.96 -9.84
N LYS A 53 11.61 3.67 -9.97
CA LYS A 53 12.42 3.17 -11.10
C LYS A 53 11.91 1.85 -11.69
N ASN A 54 11.19 1.06 -10.91
CA ASN A 54 10.63 -0.24 -11.30
C ASN A 54 9.17 -0.07 -11.73
N TYR A 55 8.91 -0.19 -13.04
CA TYR A 55 7.57 -0.03 -13.60
C TYR A 55 6.60 -1.14 -13.15
N ALA A 56 7.07 -2.39 -13.04
CA ALA A 56 6.24 -3.50 -12.57
C ALA A 56 5.75 -3.26 -11.14
N ALA A 57 6.66 -2.84 -10.25
CA ALA A 57 6.32 -2.49 -8.86
C ALA A 57 5.33 -1.31 -8.78
N ARG A 58 5.46 -0.31 -9.67
CA ARG A 58 4.48 0.78 -9.76
C ARG A 58 3.10 0.28 -10.17
N SER A 59 3.04 -0.61 -11.15
CA SER A 59 1.77 -1.19 -11.61
C SER A 59 1.07 -1.92 -10.46
N MET A 60 1.81 -2.75 -9.72
CA MET A 60 1.29 -3.44 -8.52
C MET A 60 0.82 -2.45 -7.45
N TYR A 61 1.60 -1.40 -7.20
CA TYR A 61 1.21 -0.35 -6.25
C TYR A 61 -0.08 0.37 -6.67
N VAL A 62 -0.22 0.74 -7.95
CA VAL A 62 -1.44 1.39 -8.46
C VAL A 62 -2.65 0.48 -8.32
N GLN A 63 -2.53 -0.81 -8.63
CA GLN A 63 -3.60 -1.79 -8.41
C GLN A 63 -4.00 -1.86 -6.93
N LEU A 64 -3.02 -1.96 -6.03
CA LEU A 64 -3.26 -2.00 -4.58
C LEU A 64 -4.00 -0.74 -4.08
N ILE A 65 -3.64 0.44 -4.59
CA ILE A 65 -4.32 1.70 -4.22
C ILE A 65 -5.73 1.78 -4.80
N ASN A 66 -5.97 1.28 -6.02
CA ASN A 66 -7.31 1.20 -6.57
C ASN A 66 -8.22 0.29 -5.73
N GLU A 67 -7.71 -0.87 -5.31
CA GLU A 67 -8.44 -1.76 -4.40
C GLU A 67 -8.70 -1.12 -3.04
N PHE A 68 -7.71 -0.39 -2.50
CA PHE A 68 -7.91 0.39 -1.28
C PHE A 68 -9.02 1.44 -1.45
N ASN A 69 -9.02 2.19 -2.54
CA ASN A 69 -10.05 3.20 -2.82
C ASN A 69 -11.44 2.55 -2.94
N LEU A 70 -11.54 1.37 -3.58
CA LEU A 70 -12.77 0.59 -3.63
C LEU A 70 -13.20 0.08 -2.25
N PHE A 71 -12.27 -0.36 -1.40
CA PHE A 71 -12.57 -0.79 -0.03
C PHE A 71 -13.13 0.35 0.83
N ILE A 72 -12.60 1.56 0.66
CA ILE A 72 -13.10 2.75 1.37
C ILE A 72 -14.45 3.18 0.84
N ASN A 73 -14.63 3.21 -0.48
CA ASN A 73 -15.89 3.64 -1.11
C ASN A 73 -17.01 2.60 -0.94
N GLY A 74 -16.68 1.31 -0.93
CA GLY A 74 -17.62 0.21 -0.74
C GLY A 74 -18.14 0.04 0.69
N LYS A 75 -17.49 0.65 1.69
CA LYS A 75 -17.97 0.72 3.07
C LYS A 75 -18.95 1.87 3.35
N GLY A 76 -19.37 2.59 2.30
CA GLY A 76 -20.36 3.68 2.36
C GLY A 76 -21.80 3.27 2.05
N ARG A 77 -22.18 1.99 2.18
CA ARG A 77 -23.56 1.52 2.05
C ARG A 77 -23.99 0.73 3.28
#